data_AF-A0A841L9U6-F1
#
_entry.id   AF-A0A841L9U6-F1
#
_cell.length_a   1.000
_cell.length_b   1.000
_cell.length_c   1.000
_cell.angle_alpha   90.00
_cell.angle_beta   90.00
_cell.angle_gamma   90.00
#
_symmetry.space_group_name_H-M   'P 1'
#
loop_
_entity.id
_entity.type
_entity.pdbx_description
1 polymer ?
#
loop_
_entity_poly.entity_id
_entity_poly.type
_entity_poly.pdbx_seq_one_letter_code
_entity_poly.pdbx_strand_id
1 'polypeptide(L)'
;MSNKQAQLARKNLDKKLALLRTEQLVTPPRGWTKAIREALGMTTRQLAERMGAAPSRVTTIEKAETAGAVTLKTLRETAEALGCQFVYAFVPTKPLDDILYDQAARKVRNELAHLNHTMRLENQALTPADLKDEERRLIGEWLTGPNRRLWEKE
;
A
#
# COMPACT_ATOMS: atom_id res chain seq x y z
N MET A 1 -17.33 8.59 -10.50
CA MET A 1 -17.45 7.16 -10.83
C MET A 1 -18.64 6.58 -10.09
N SER A 2 -19.47 5.76 -10.76
CA SER A 2 -20.54 5.00 -10.11
C SER A 2 -19.95 3.92 -9.18
N ASN A 3 -20.66 3.52 -8.11
CA ASN A 3 -20.20 2.47 -7.19
C ASN A 3 -19.91 1.15 -7.93
N LYS A 4 -20.75 0.79 -8.92
CA LYS A 4 -20.53 -0.38 -9.80
C LYS A 4 -19.22 -0.30 -10.58
N GLN A 5 -18.87 0.88 -11.10
CA GLN A 5 -17.61 1.10 -11.83
C GLN A 5 -16.40 0.97 -10.89
N ALA A 6 -16.50 1.54 -9.68
CA ALA A 6 -15.44 1.44 -8.69
C ALA A 6 -15.22 -0.01 -8.22
N GLN A 7 -16.31 -0.78 -8.04
CA GLN A 7 -16.23 -2.20 -7.70
C GLN A 7 -15.54 -3.02 -8.80
N LEU A 8 -15.93 -2.81 -10.06
CA LEU A 8 -15.27 -3.48 -11.18
C LEU A 8 -13.78 -3.10 -11.27
N ALA A 9 -13.45 -1.82 -11.04
CA ALA A 9 -12.07 -1.36 -11.02
C ALA A 9 -11.25 -2.03 -9.91
N ARG A 10 -11.79 -2.15 -8.68
CA ARG A 10 -11.14 -2.88 -7.58
C ARG A 10 -10.88 -4.33 -7.93
N LYS A 11 -11.91 -5.04 -8.42
CA LYS A 11 -11.77 -6.44 -8.85
C LYS A 11 -10.70 -6.63 -9.92
N ASN A 12 -10.61 -5.72 -10.88
CA ASN A 12 -9.60 -5.78 -11.94
C ASN A 12 -8.19 -5.47 -11.43
N LEU A 13 -8.04 -4.51 -10.50
CA LEU A 13 -6.76 -4.21 -9.86
C LEU A 13 -6.28 -5.36 -8.98
N ASP A 14 -7.17 -5.93 -8.15
CA ASP A 14 -6.85 -7.06 -7.29
C ASP A 14 -6.36 -8.26 -8.09
N LYS A 15 -6.99 -8.57 -9.22
CA LYS A 15 -6.52 -9.64 -10.13
C LYS A 15 -5.10 -9.40 -10.63
N LYS A 16 -4.76 -8.15 -10.99
CA LYS A 16 -3.42 -7.79 -11.48
C LYS A 16 -2.37 -7.83 -10.38
N LEU A 17 -2.74 -7.41 -9.17
CA LEU A 17 -1.83 -7.27 -8.03
C LEU A 17 -1.72 -8.56 -7.19
N ALA A 18 -2.58 -9.55 -7.43
CA ALA A 18 -2.62 -10.80 -6.68
C ALA A 18 -1.26 -11.51 -6.65
N LEU A 19 -0.58 -11.60 -7.80
CA LEU A 19 0.74 -12.24 -7.92
C LEU A 19 1.81 -11.48 -7.12
N LEU A 20 1.80 -10.14 -7.18
CA LEU A 20 2.77 -9.31 -6.46
C LEU A 20 2.56 -9.35 -4.95
N ARG A 21 1.35 -9.70 -4.48
CA ARG A 21 1.05 -9.85 -3.06
C ARG A 21 1.57 -11.17 -2.49
N THR A 22 1.64 -12.21 -3.31
CA THR A 22 2.18 -13.52 -2.90
C THR A 22 3.70 -13.58 -3.03
N GLU A 23 4.26 -12.91 -4.03
CA GLU A 23 5.71 -12.85 -4.27
C GLU A 23 6.36 -11.75 -3.44
N GLN A 24 6.90 -12.11 -2.28
CA GLN A 24 7.58 -11.15 -1.41
C GLN A 24 9.03 -10.96 -1.88
N LEU A 25 9.27 -9.88 -2.61
CA LEU A 25 10.60 -9.48 -3.06
C LEU A 25 11.40 -8.95 -1.87
N VAL A 26 12.36 -9.75 -1.39
CA VAL A 26 13.24 -9.35 -0.29
C VAL A 26 14.33 -8.43 -0.83
N THR A 27 14.32 -7.17 -0.42
CA THR A 27 15.35 -6.21 -0.78
C THR A 27 16.71 -6.62 -0.20
N PRO A 28 17.79 -6.66 -0.99
CA PRO A 28 19.14 -6.93 -0.49
C PRO A 28 19.53 -5.93 0.62
N PRO A 29 20.27 -6.35 1.67
CA PRO A 29 20.63 -5.46 2.79
C PRO A 29 21.38 -4.18 2.41
N ARG A 30 22.07 -4.20 1.26
CA ARG A 30 22.84 -3.07 0.74
C ARG A 30 22.15 -2.32 -0.41
N GLY A 31 20.87 -2.60 -0.66
CA GLY A 31 20.12 -2.08 -1.81
C GLY A 31 20.38 -2.84 -3.10
N TRP A 32 19.47 -2.70 -4.06
CA TRP A 32 19.55 -3.32 -5.38
C TRP A 32 20.71 -2.77 -6.19
N THR A 33 20.97 -1.46 -6.13
CA THR A 33 22.04 -0.82 -6.91
C THR A 33 23.39 -1.46 -6.62
N LYS A 34 23.76 -1.54 -5.35
CA LYS A 34 25.04 -2.09 -4.93
C LYS A 34 25.13 -3.58 -5.19
N ALA A 35 24.08 -4.33 -4.85
CA ALA A 35 24.05 -5.78 -5.01
C ALA A 35 24.21 -6.19 -6.49
N ILE A 36 23.47 -5.56 -7.39
CA ILE A 36 23.54 -5.85 -8.83
C ILE A 36 24.89 -5.38 -9.41
N ARG A 37 25.36 -4.16 -9.06
CA ARG A 37 26.66 -3.66 -9.51
C ARG A 37 27.79 -4.63 -9.14
N GLU A 38 27.81 -5.10 -7.90
CA GLU A 38 28.82 -6.05 -7.42
C GLU A 38 28.68 -7.42 -8.08
N ALA A 39 27.46 -7.92 -8.28
CA ALA A 39 27.21 -9.18 -8.98
C ALA A 39 27.66 -9.15 -10.46
N LEU A 40 27.60 -7.98 -11.11
CA LEU A 40 28.11 -7.76 -12.46
C LEU A 40 29.63 -7.49 -12.50
N GLY A 41 30.32 -7.48 -11.35
CA GLY A 41 31.75 -7.19 -11.27
C GLY A 41 32.13 -5.74 -11.58
N MET A 42 31.18 -4.79 -11.49
CA MET A 42 31.42 -3.39 -11.79
C MET A 42 31.96 -2.61 -10.58
N THR A 43 32.96 -1.77 -10.82
CA THR A 43 33.39 -0.74 -9.86
C THR A 43 32.40 0.43 -9.82
N THR A 44 32.44 1.23 -8.75
CA THR A 44 31.63 2.46 -8.66
C THR A 44 31.96 3.46 -9.77
N ARG A 45 33.24 3.52 -10.19
CA ARG A 45 33.69 4.35 -11.30
C ARG A 45 33.05 3.93 -12.63
N GLN A 46 33.04 2.62 -12.93
CA GLN A 46 32.45 2.10 -14.17
C GLN A 46 30.94 2.34 -14.22
N LEU A 47 30.22 2.17 -13.11
CA LEU A 47 28.79 2.52 -13.07
C LEU A 47 28.60 4.03 -13.25
N ALA A 48 29.44 4.87 -12.63
CA ALA A 48 29.35 6.32 -12.77
C ALA A 48 29.58 6.77 -14.22
N GLU A 49 30.56 6.17 -14.91
CA GLU A 49 30.81 6.41 -16.35
C GLU A 49 29.59 6.01 -17.19
N ARG A 50 28.96 4.85 -16.92
CA ARG A 50 27.71 4.43 -17.60
C ARG A 50 26.53 5.36 -17.33
N MET A 51 26.49 5.98 -16.15
CA MET A 51 25.47 6.96 -15.77
C MET A 51 25.77 8.39 -16.23
N GLY A 52 26.95 8.66 -16.81
CA GLY A 52 27.41 10.02 -17.10
C GLY A 52 27.57 10.90 -15.84
N ALA A 53 27.92 10.30 -14.70
CA ALA A 53 27.99 10.94 -13.40
C ALA A 53 29.39 10.86 -12.77
N ALA A 54 29.64 11.67 -11.74
CA ALA A 54 30.86 11.57 -10.94
C ALA A 54 30.87 10.28 -10.08
N PRO A 55 32.02 9.62 -9.84
CA PRO A 55 32.09 8.40 -9.02
C PRO A 55 31.51 8.55 -7.61
N SER A 56 31.64 9.73 -7.00
CA SER A 56 31.06 10.04 -5.68
C SER A 56 29.52 9.97 -5.67
N ARG A 57 28.88 10.20 -6.82
CA ARG A 57 27.42 10.13 -6.97
C ARG A 57 26.93 8.70 -6.79
N VAL A 58 27.62 7.70 -7.33
CA VAL A 58 27.23 6.29 -7.17
C VAL A 58 27.24 5.87 -5.70
N THR A 59 28.31 6.17 -4.97
CA THR A 59 28.38 5.88 -3.53
C THR A 59 27.27 6.59 -2.74
N THR A 60 26.90 7.80 -3.16
CA THR A 60 25.79 8.55 -2.56
C THR A 60 24.44 7.89 -2.85
N ILE A 61 24.23 7.39 -4.07
CA ILE A 61 23.02 6.69 -4.49
C ILE A 61 22.85 5.39 -3.68
N GLU A 62 23.90 4.58 -3.56
CA GLU A 62 23.84 3.32 -2.79
C GLU A 62 23.47 3.56 -1.32
N LYS A 63 24.03 4.60 -0.70
CA LYS A 63 23.68 5.01 0.66
C LYS A 63 22.26 5.56 0.76
N ALA A 64 21.85 6.39 -0.21
CA ALA A 64 20.51 6.97 -0.22
C ALA A 64 19.41 5.91 -0.48
N GLU A 65 19.70 4.88 -1.27
CA GLU A 65 18.77 3.76 -1.52
C GLU A 65 18.48 3.01 -0.22
N THR A 66 19.52 2.61 0.51
CA THR A 66 19.37 1.92 1.80
C THR A 66 18.70 2.78 2.86
N ALA A 67 18.89 4.10 2.82
CA ALA A 67 18.21 5.05 3.69
C ALA A 67 16.80 5.46 3.24
N GLY A 68 16.33 5.02 2.07
CA GLY A 68 15.03 5.43 1.50
C GLY A 68 14.96 6.89 1.05
N ALA A 69 16.10 7.57 0.91
CA ALA A 69 16.20 8.99 0.53
C ALA A 69 16.44 9.20 -0.98
N VAL A 70 16.62 8.12 -1.75
CA VAL A 70 16.84 8.19 -3.20
C VAL A 70 15.54 8.49 -3.96
N THR A 71 15.63 9.29 -5.02
CA THR A 71 14.46 9.59 -5.85
C THR A 71 14.16 8.45 -6.82
N LEU A 72 12.88 8.27 -7.19
CA LEU A 72 12.47 7.31 -8.22
C LEU A 72 13.16 7.56 -9.57
N LYS A 73 13.40 8.84 -9.91
CA LYS A 73 14.13 9.22 -11.13
C LYS A 73 15.55 8.64 -11.11
N THR A 74 16.26 8.83 -10.00
CA THR A 74 17.63 8.32 -9.84
C THR A 74 17.68 6.80 -9.86
N LEU A 75 16.72 6.10 -9.24
CA LEU A 75 16.65 4.63 -9.32
C LEU A 75 16.41 4.16 -10.75
N ARG A 76 15.56 4.86 -11.52
CA ARG A 76 15.33 4.54 -12.93
C ARG A 76 16.60 4.70 -13.78
N GLU A 77 17.26 5.84 -13.68
CA GLU A 77 18.53 6.12 -14.39
C GLU A 77 19.61 5.10 -14.02
N THR A 78 19.69 4.74 -12.73
CA THR A 78 20.66 3.75 -12.24
C THR A 78 20.34 2.35 -12.77
N ALA A 79 19.06 1.96 -12.78
CA ALA A 79 18.62 0.67 -13.33
C ALA A 79 18.95 0.59 -14.83
N GLU A 80 18.63 1.63 -15.61
CA GLU A 80 18.96 1.71 -17.04
C GLU A 80 20.48 1.55 -17.26
N ALA A 81 21.30 2.25 -16.46
CA ALA A 81 22.75 2.13 -16.53
C ALA A 81 23.25 0.72 -16.18
N LEU A 82 22.56 -0.01 -15.31
CA LEU A 82 22.86 -1.41 -14.96
C LEU A 82 22.28 -2.43 -15.98
N GLY A 83 21.52 -1.99 -16.99
CA GLY A 83 20.81 -2.87 -17.90
C GLY A 83 19.60 -3.55 -17.27
N CYS A 84 19.00 -2.91 -16.27
CA CYS A 84 17.83 -3.36 -15.54
C CYS A 84 16.63 -2.44 -15.81
N GLN A 85 15.42 -2.98 -15.62
CA GLN A 85 14.20 -2.18 -15.59
C GLN A 85 13.83 -1.83 -14.15
N PHE A 86 13.58 -0.55 -13.88
CA PHE A 86 13.02 -0.12 -12.61
C PHE A 86 11.48 -0.26 -12.62
N VAL A 87 10.95 -1.10 -11.72
CA VAL A 87 9.51 -1.31 -11.54
C VAL A 87 9.06 -0.72 -10.21
N TYR A 88 8.14 0.25 -10.26
CA TYR A 88 7.50 0.85 -9.09
C TYR A 88 6.04 0.43 -9.02
N ALA A 89 5.64 -0.17 -7.88
CA ALA A 89 4.28 -0.65 -7.68
C ALA A 89 3.81 -0.39 -6.24
N PHE A 90 2.53 -0.08 -6.10
CA PHE A 90 1.83 -0.19 -4.83
C PHE A 90 1.19 -1.57 -4.75
N VAL A 91 1.64 -2.39 -3.81
CA VAL A 91 1.08 -3.72 -3.56
C VAL A 91 0.22 -3.64 -2.31
N PRO A 92 -1.10 -3.87 -2.39
CA PRO A 92 -1.97 -3.80 -1.23
C PRO A 92 -1.70 -5.00 -0.31
N THR A 93 -1.68 -4.77 0.99
CA THR A 93 -1.38 -5.80 2.00
C THR A 93 -2.47 -6.87 2.10
N LYS A 94 -3.67 -6.58 1.60
CA LYS A 94 -4.84 -7.46 1.50
C LYS A 94 -5.67 -7.07 0.26
N PRO A 95 -6.67 -7.85 -0.16
CA PRO A 95 -7.55 -7.47 -1.27
C PRO A 95 -8.16 -6.07 -1.06
N LEU A 96 -8.33 -5.31 -2.13
CA LEU A 96 -8.87 -3.94 -2.05
C LEU A 96 -10.30 -3.90 -1.49
N ASP A 97 -11.11 -4.93 -1.72
CA ASP A 97 -12.44 -5.06 -1.12
C ASP A 97 -12.35 -5.28 0.41
N ASP A 98 -11.34 -6.00 0.92
CA ASP A 98 -11.13 -6.18 2.35
C ASP A 98 -10.68 -4.86 3.01
N ILE A 99 -9.84 -4.07 2.33
CA ILE A 99 -9.48 -2.71 2.80
C ILE A 99 -10.73 -1.84 2.95
N LEU A 100 -11.66 -1.95 2.00
CA LEU A 100 -12.91 -1.20 2.02
C LEU A 100 -13.84 -1.68 3.15
N TYR A 101 -13.92 -3.00 3.34
CA TYR A 101 -14.68 -3.61 4.43
C TYR A 101 -14.16 -3.13 5.79
N ASP A 102 -12.85 -3.16 6.01
CA ASP A 102 -12.25 -2.71 7.27
C ASP A 102 -12.50 -1.23 7.55
N GLN A 103 -12.50 -0.41 6.49
CA GLN A 103 -12.84 1.00 6.61
C GLN A 103 -14.30 1.20 7.06
N ALA A 104 -15.23 0.45 6.46
CA ALA A 104 -16.64 0.45 6.86
C ALA A 104 -16.82 -0.04 8.29
N ALA A 105 -16.18 -1.16 8.65
CA ALA A 105 -16.19 -1.70 10.00
C ALA A 105 -15.63 -0.72 11.02
N ARG A 106 -14.61 0.10 10.67
CA ARG A 106 -14.11 1.13 11.57
C ARG A 106 -15.13 2.24 11.80
N LYS A 107 -15.76 2.75 10.74
CA LYS A 107 -16.80 3.79 10.83
C LYS A 107 -18.00 3.32 11.66
N VAL A 108 -18.49 2.12 11.39
CA VAL A 108 -19.62 1.53 12.12
C VAL A 108 -19.28 1.31 13.58
N ARG A 109 -18.08 0.80 13.91
CA ARG A 109 -17.67 0.62 15.31
C ARG A 109 -17.59 1.94 16.07
N ASN A 110 -17.12 3.01 15.43
CA ASN A 110 -17.07 4.34 16.05
C ASN A 110 -18.49 4.87 16.31
N GLU A 111 -19.39 4.75 15.31
CA GLU A 111 -20.81 5.12 15.43
C GLU A 111 -21.52 4.33 16.55
N LEU A 112 -21.36 3.00 16.56
CA LEU A 112 -21.93 2.13 17.59
C LEU A 112 -21.33 2.36 18.96
N ALA A 113 -20.06 2.74 19.08
CA ALA A 113 -19.46 3.07 20.37
C ALA A 113 -20.11 4.32 20.98
N HIS A 114 -20.39 5.34 20.16
CA HIS A 114 -21.12 6.53 20.60
C HIS A 114 -22.57 6.21 20.99
N LEU A 115 -23.28 5.45 20.15
CA LEU A 115 -24.67 5.07 20.42
C LEU A 115 -24.80 4.17 21.65
N ASN A 116 -23.92 3.17 21.82
CA ASN A 116 -23.95 2.29 23.00
C ASN A 116 -23.67 3.04 24.30
N HIS A 117 -22.84 4.08 24.27
CA HIS A 117 -22.63 4.90 25.46
C HIS A 117 -23.94 5.58 25.89
N THR A 118 -24.67 6.16 24.94
CA THR A 118 -25.98 6.78 25.18
C THR A 118 -27.06 5.74 25.57
N MET A 119 -27.16 4.63 24.84
CA MET A 119 -28.16 3.57 25.09
C MET A 119 -27.95 2.86 26.45
N ARG A 120 -26.70 2.75 26.93
CA ARG A 120 -26.42 2.28 28.30
C ARG A 120 -26.93 3.24 29.37
N LEU A 121 -26.88 4.54 29.13
CA LEU A 121 -27.44 5.54 30.04
C LEU A 121 -28.98 5.49 30.05
N GLU A 122 -29.59 5.02 28.96
CA GLU A 122 -31.05 4.88 28.78
C GLU A 122 -31.60 3.49 29.17
N ASN A 123 -30.78 2.58 29.73
CA ASN A 123 -31.16 1.19 30.06
C ASN A 123 -31.64 0.35 28.85
N GLN A 124 -31.17 0.66 27.65
CA GLN A 124 -31.51 -0.03 26.39
C GLN A 124 -30.29 -0.76 25.78
N ALA A 125 -29.35 -1.23 26.61
CA ALA A 125 -28.13 -1.86 26.13
C ALA A 125 -28.43 -3.18 25.38
N LEU A 126 -27.94 -3.29 24.14
CA LEU A 126 -28.01 -4.51 23.34
C LEU A 126 -27.08 -5.60 23.92
N THR A 127 -27.42 -6.87 23.69
CA THR A 127 -26.50 -7.96 24.05
C THR A 127 -25.27 -7.94 23.13
N PRO A 128 -24.13 -8.53 23.54
CA PRO A 128 -22.96 -8.62 22.68
C PRO A 128 -23.20 -9.36 21.35
N ALA A 129 -24.20 -10.24 21.29
CA ALA A 129 -24.58 -10.91 20.05
C ALA A 129 -25.35 -9.96 19.13
N ASP A 130 -26.36 -9.28 19.66
CA ASP A 130 -27.18 -8.32 18.89
C ASP A 130 -26.31 -7.17 18.35
N LEU A 131 -25.32 -6.72 19.12
CA LEU A 131 -24.37 -5.70 18.67
C LEU A 131 -23.53 -6.14 17.46
N LYS A 132 -23.11 -7.41 17.42
CA LYS A 132 -22.35 -7.93 16.28
C LYS A 132 -23.21 -8.07 15.03
N ASP A 133 -24.47 -8.48 15.20
CA ASP A 133 -25.39 -8.59 14.09
C ASP A 133 -25.76 -7.21 13.53
N GLU A 134 -25.95 -6.23 14.41
CA GLU A 134 -26.18 -4.84 14.02
C GLU A 134 -24.94 -4.23 13.34
N GLU A 135 -23.74 -4.48 13.86
CA GLU A 135 -22.49 -4.07 13.22
C GLU A 135 -22.39 -4.60 11.78
N ARG A 136 -22.68 -5.90 11.56
CA ARG A 136 -22.67 -6.51 10.23
C ARG A 136 -23.70 -5.88 9.30
N ARG A 137 -24.91 -5.62 9.80
CA ARG A 137 -25.99 -4.99 9.04
C ARG A 137 -25.57 -3.61 8.56
N LEU A 138 -25.07 -2.78 9.48
CA LEU A 138 -24.60 -1.42 9.18
C LEU A 138 -23.42 -1.42 8.20
N ILE A 139 -22.44 -2.33 8.37
CA ILE A 139 -21.33 -2.45 7.40
C ILE A 139 -21.87 -2.70 5.98
N GLY A 140 -22.86 -3.58 5.83
CA GLY A 140 -23.51 -3.83 4.54
C GLY A 140 -24.13 -2.56 3.94
N GLU A 141 -24.82 -1.77 4.74
CA GLU A 141 -25.42 -0.49 4.30
C GLU A 141 -24.35 0.51 3.85
N TRP A 142 -23.27 0.65 4.63
CA TRP A 142 -22.14 1.51 4.30
C TRP A 142 -21.45 1.12 2.98
N LEU A 143 -21.40 -0.17 2.65
CA LEU A 143 -20.79 -0.68 1.41
C LEU A 143 -21.70 -0.56 0.18
N THR A 144 -23.03 -0.52 0.36
CA THR A 144 -23.97 -0.29 -0.75
C THR A 144 -24.07 1.18 -1.14
N GLY A 145 -23.87 2.08 -0.18
CA GLY A 145 -23.84 3.53 -0.40
C GLY A 145 -22.60 4.04 -1.17
N PRO A 146 -22.48 5.38 -1.36
CA PRO A 146 -21.31 5.96 -2.00
C PRO A 146 -20.04 5.80 -1.16
N ASN A 147 -19.10 4.97 -1.63
CA ASN A 147 -17.84 4.66 -0.92
C ASN A 147 -16.99 5.88 -0.53
N ARG A 148 -17.22 7.07 -1.11
CA ARG A 148 -16.50 8.30 -0.70
C ARG A 148 -16.71 8.63 0.78
N ARG A 149 -17.92 8.36 1.30
CA ARG A 149 -18.31 8.66 2.69
C ARG A 149 -17.49 7.87 3.71
N LEU A 150 -17.02 6.69 3.32
CA LEU A 150 -16.13 5.89 4.15
C LEU A 150 -14.82 6.61 4.48
N TRP A 151 -14.40 7.58 3.66
CA TRP A 151 -13.14 8.31 3.79
C TRP A 151 -13.29 9.75 4.28
N GLU A 152 -14.51 10.21 4.50
CA GLU A 152 -14.77 11.52 5.11
C GLU A 152 -14.32 11.49 6.58
N LYS A 153 -13.85 12.62 7.11
CA LYS A 153 -13.53 12.73 8.54
C LYS A 153 -14.82 12.57 9.36
N GLU A 154 -14.67 12.06 10.59
CA GLU A 154 -15.74 12.08 11.58
C GLU A 154 -16.01 13.52 12.04
#